data_AF-B2B066-F1
#
_entry.id   AF-B2B066-F1
#
_cell.length_a   1.000
_cell.length_b   1.000
_cell.length_c   1.000
_cell.angle_alpha   90.00
_cell.angle_beta   90.00
_cell.angle_gamma   90.00
#
_symmetry.space_group_name_H-M   'P 1'
#
loop_
_entity.id
_entity.type
_entity.pdbx_description
1 polymer ?
#
loop_
_entity_poly.entity_id
_entity_poly.type
_entity_poly.pdbx_seq_one_letter_code
_entity_poly.pdbx_strand_id
1 'polypeptide(L)'
;MSHQRHFSDAAVKEPHSVSLKVLRHVFFPIQLLYHGTNPTPFLLSPILALPPSFGSAYVGTTFSCTLCANHDIPPPIDGGPPLSVKTIRDVKIEAEMKTPSSPTLIPLLPPGNDEGTDLSPGGTLQKIVSFDLREEGAHTLVVQVSYYEATSTSGRARMFRKLYQFVCKGLLVVRTKTSALGLGKQGNRRWVLEAQVENSGGGGETGD
;
A
#
# COMPACT_ATOMS: atom_id res chain seq x y z
N MET A 1 -38.22 35.18 15.35
CA MET A 1 -37.40 35.06 14.12
C MET A 1 -36.79 33.67 14.09
N SER A 2 -37.49 32.77 13.41
CA SER A 2 -37.19 31.35 13.27
C SER A 2 -36.22 31.14 12.12
N HIS A 3 -34.94 30.91 12.43
CA HIS A 3 -33.97 30.43 11.44
C HIS A 3 -33.89 28.91 11.50
N GLN A 4 -34.73 28.29 10.66
CA GLN A 4 -34.68 26.89 10.31
C GLN A 4 -33.36 26.61 9.60
N ARG A 5 -32.47 25.85 10.25
CA ARG A 5 -31.24 25.35 9.61
C ARG A 5 -31.65 24.27 8.62
N HIS A 6 -31.49 24.55 7.34
CA HIS A 6 -31.52 23.55 6.28
C HIS A 6 -30.43 22.52 6.59
N PHE A 7 -30.83 21.30 6.95
CA PHE A 7 -29.97 20.14 6.81
C PHE A 7 -29.84 19.88 5.31
N SER A 8 -28.66 20.17 4.76
CA SER A 8 -28.29 19.71 3.43
C SER A 8 -28.25 18.19 3.47
N ASP A 9 -29.21 17.59 2.80
CA ASP A 9 -29.29 16.16 2.51
C ASP A 9 -27.91 15.66 2.04
N ALA A 10 -27.31 14.76 2.81
CA ALA A 10 -26.01 14.18 2.51
C ALA A 10 -26.18 13.31 1.27
N ALA A 11 -25.98 13.89 0.09
CA ALA A 11 -25.99 13.18 -1.19
C ALA A 11 -25.13 11.93 -1.05
N VAL A 12 -25.78 10.76 -1.04
CA VAL A 12 -25.13 9.46 -0.99
C VAL A 12 -24.17 9.40 -2.17
N LYS A 13 -22.87 9.50 -1.88
CA LYS A 13 -21.82 9.53 -2.89
C LYS A 13 -21.92 8.22 -3.67
N GLU A 14 -22.32 8.30 -4.94
CA GLU A 14 -22.48 7.15 -5.82
C GLU A 14 -21.25 6.23 -5.71
N PRO A 15 -21.42 4.90 -5.63
CA PRO A 15 -20.28 3.99 -5.53
C PRO A 15 -19.32 4.15 -6.72
N HIS A 16 -18.05 3.83 -6.50
CA HIS A 16 -17.04 3.85 -7.54
C HIS A 16 -17.14 2.57 -8.39
N SER A 17 -17.12 2.72 -9.72
CA SER A 17 -17.06 1.60 -10.68
C SER A 17 -15.67 0.94 -10.75
N VAL A 18 -14.69 1.53 -10.05
CA VAL A 18 -13.33 1.00 -9.89
C VAL A 18 -13.05 0.71 -8.42
N SER A 19 -12.58 -0.49 -8.10
CA SER A 19 -12.08 -0.84 -6.77
C SER A 19 -10.56 -0.92 -6.73
N LEU A 20 -9.96 -0.52 -5.60
CA LEU A 20 -8.54 -0.74 -5.32
C LEU A 20 -8.36 -1.90 -4.34
N LYS A 21 -7.58 -2.90 -4.75
CA LYS A 21 -7.08 -4.01 -3.91
C LYS A 21 -5.57 -3.84 -3.72
N VAL A 22 -5.06 -4.17 -2.54
CA VAL A 22 -3.63 -4.09 -2.21
C VAL A 22 -3.17 -5.40 -1.58
N LEU A 23 -2.05 -5.94 -2.06
CA LEU A 23 -1.44 -7.16 -1.54
C LEU A 23 0.03 -6.88 -1.22
N ARG A 24 0.39 -6.92 0.07
CA ARG A 24 1.80 -6.79 0.49
C ARG A 24 2.58 -8.05 0.19
N HIS A 25 3.80 -7.85 -0.29
CA HIS A 25 4.77 -8.92 -0.44
C HIS A 25 5.46 -9.10 0.91
N VAL A 26 5.15 -10.18 1.60
CA VAL A 26 5.98 -10.68 2.71
C VAL A 26 7.08 -11.53 2.11
N PHE A 27 8.31 -11.36 2.60
CA PHE A 27 9.54 -12.00 2.10
C PHE A 27 9.49 -13.53 2.31
N PHE A 28 8.64 -14.19 1.53
CA PHE A 28 8.81 -15.54 1.06
C PHE A 28 9.21 -15.41 -0.40
N PRO A 29 10.03 -16.32 -0.96
CA PRO A 29 10.36 -16.27 -2.37
C PRO A 29 9.12 -16.68 -3.16
N ILE A 30 8.14 -15.79 -3.27
CA ILE A 30 7.02 -15.96 -4.18
C ILE A 30 7.52 -15.46 -5.53
N GLN A 31 8.37 -16.29 -6.15
CA GLN A 31 8.46 -16.34 -7.59
C GLN A 31 7.13 -16.93 -8.10
N LEU A 32 6.05 -16.13 -8.13
CA LEU A 32 4.86 -16.49 -8.89
C LEU A 32 4.77 -15.58 -10.11
N LEU A 33 5.41 -16.07 -11.17
CA LEU A 33 4.80 -16.27 -12.49
C LEU A 33 3.57 -15.40 -12.75
N TYR A 34 3.75 -14.29 -13.46
CA TYR A 34 2.67 -13.74 -14.27
C TYR A 34 3.18 -13.51 -15.70
N HIS A 35 3.10 -14.58 -16.49
CA HIS A 35 2.88 -14.49 -17.92
C HIS A 35 1.57 -15.20 -18.19
N GLY A 36 0.58 -14.49 -18.73
CA GLY A 36 -0.57 -15.09 -19.40
C GLY A 36 -1.78 -15.41 -18.50
N THR A 37 -2.85 -14.64 -18.71
CA THR A 37 -4.28 -15.04 -18.69
C THR A 37 -4.62 -16.42 -18.07
N ASN A 38 -5.25 -16.45 -16.88
CA ASN A 38 -5.82 -17.69 -16.32
C ASN A 38 -7.32 -17.52 -15.95
N PRO A 39 -8.24 -18.39 -16.45
CA PRO A 39 -9.68 -18.32 -16.22
C PRO A 39 -10.21 -19.38 -15.23
N THR A 40 -9.79 -19.39 -13.96
CA THR A 40 -10.34 -20.30 -12.92
C THR A 40 -10.51 -19.60 -11.56
N PRO A 41 -11.45 -20.03 -10.67
CA PRO A 41 -11.77 -19.29 -9.45
C PRO A 41 -10.55 -19.29 -8.52
N PHE A 42 -10.04 -18.09 -8.26
CA PHE A 42 -8.79 -17.88 -7.55
C PHE A 42 -8.84 -18.50 -6.14
N LEU A 43 -8.01 -19.54 -5.91
CA LEU A 43 -7.74 -20.13 -4.59
C LEU A 43 -7.23 -19.12 -3.55
N LEU A 44 -6.87 -17.91 -3.97
CA LEU A 44 -6.43 -16.79 -3.13
C LEU A 44 -7.58 -15.89 -2.66
N SER A 45 -8.84 -16.19 -3.00
CA SER A 45 -10.00 -15.36 -2.64
C SER A 45 -10.10 -15.01 -1.14
N PRO A 46 -9.75 -15.89 -0.18
CA PRO A 46 -9.71 -15.53 1.24
C PRO A 46 -8.47 -14.72 1.66
N ILE A 47 -7.36 -14.82 0.91
CA ILE A 47 -6.09 -14.09 1.13
C ILE A 47 -6.15 -12.67 0.54
N LEU A 48 -7.13 -12.41 -0.32
CA LEU A 48 -7.45 -11.10 -0.91
C LEU A 48 -8.30 -10.22 0.01
N ALA A 49 -8.74 -10.72 1.18
CA ALA A 49 -9.19 -9.84 2.25
C ALA A 49 -7.97 -9.07 2.75
N LEU A 50 -7.90 -7.78 2.40
CA LEU A 50 -6.89 -6.85 2.89
C LEU A 50 -6.72 -7.06 4.40
N PRO A 51 -5.53 -7.47 4.88
CA PRO A 51 -5.35 -7.57 6.31
C PRO A 51 -5.53 -6.17 6.90
N PRO A 52 -6.19 -6.02 8.07
CA PRO A 52 -6.43 -4.74 8.71
C PRO A 52 -5.14 -3.97 9.02
N SER A 53 -4.00 -4.64 8.97
CA SER A 53 -2.67 -4.06 8.99
C SER A 53 -1.70 -4.86 8.11
N PHE A 54 -0.61 -4.23 7.69
CA PHE A 54 0.41 -4.87 6.85
C PHE A 54 1.25 -5.93 7.58
N GLY A 55 1.03 -6.18 8.86
CA GLY A 55 1.97 -6.93 9.71
C GLY A 55 3.22 -6.10 10.04
N SER A 56 4.19 -6.71 10.72
CA SER A 56 5.40 -6.00 11.14
C SER A 56 6.21 -5.46 9.95
N ALA A 57 6.63 -4.21 10.04
CA ALA A 57 7.52 -3.57 9.10
C ALA A 57 8.77 -3.11 9.84
N TYR A 58 9.88 -3.06 9.13
CA TYR A 58 11.18 -3.02 9.77
C TYR A 58 12.15 -2.09 9.05
N VAL A 59 12.90 -1.29 9.81
CA VAL A 59 13.91 -0.41 9.25
C VAL A 59 15.03 -1.24 8.63
N GLY A 60 15.50 -0.80 7.47
CA GLY A 60 16.49 -1.51 6.64
C GLY A 60 15.87 -2.54 5.69
N THR A 61 14.54 -2.68 5.66
CA THR A 61 13.84 -3.54 4.70
C THR A 61 13.12 -2.73 3.63
N THR A 62 12.82 -3.37 2.50
CA THR A 62 11.99 -2.77 1.45
C THR A 62 10.53 -3.18 1.66
N PHE A 63 9.67 -2.19 1.87
CA PHE A 63 8.23 -2.35 1.77
C PHE A 63 7.85 -2.54 0.30
N SER A 64 7.22 -3.68 -0.01
CA SER A 64 6.72 -3.97 -1.36
C SER A 64 5.27 -4.42 -1.34
N CYS A 65 4.46 -3.90 -2.27
CA CYS A 65 3.09 -4.36 -2.46
C CYS A 65 2.61 -4.20 -3.89
N THR A 66 1.66 -5.04 -4.29
CA THR A 66 0.91 -4.92 -5.53
C THR A 66 -0.38 -4.14 -5.30
N LEU A 67 -0.61 -3.11 -6.11
CA LEU A 67 -1.83 -2.32 -6.22
C LEU A 67 -2.61 -2.79 -7.45
N CYS A 68 -3.89 -3.13 -7.29
CA CYS A 68 -4.76 -3.53 -8.40
C CYS A 68 -6.01 -2.64 -8.42
N ALA A 69 -6.15 -1.82 -9.46
CA ALA A 69 -7.37 -1.10 -9.76
C ALA A 69 -8.23 -1.94 -10.72
N ASN A 70 -9.37 -2.43 -10.24
CA ASN A 70 -10.25 -3.34 -11.00
C ASN A 70 -11.49 -2.59 -11.44
N HIS A 71 -11.88 -2.76 -12.70
CA HIS A 71 -13.18 -2.33 -13.20
C HIS A 71 -14.22 -3.37 -12.78
N ASP A 72 -14.99 -3.06 -11.75
CA ASP A 72 -16.00 -3.96 -11.22
C ASP A 72 -17.25 -3.94 -12.11
N ILE A 73 -17.70 -5.13 -12.52
CA ILE A 73 -18.93 -5.28 -13.29
C ILE A 73 -20.07 -5.41 -12.28
N PRO A 74 -21.02 -4.46 -12.23
CA PRO A 74 -22.19 -4.63 -11.37
C PRO A 74 -22.96 -5.89 -11.79
N PRO A 75 -23.41 -6.72 -10.83
CA PRO A 75 -24.22 -7.88 -11.15
C PRO A 75 -25.50 -7.43 -11.88
N PRO A 76 -25.98 -8.16 -12.90
CA PRO A 76 -27.23 -7.85 -13.56
C PRO A 76 -28.34 -7.92 -12.51
N ILE A 77 -29.03 -6.80 -12.31
CA ILE A 77 -30.17 -6.73 -11.40
C ILE A 77 -31.35 -7.37 -12.12
N ASP A 78 -31.90 -8.45 -11.56
CA ASP A 78 -33.17 -9.09 -11.93
C ASP A 78 -33.37 -9.45 -13.41
N GLY A 79 -32.42 -10.15 -14.04
CA GLY A 79 -32.61 -10.73 -15.39
C GLY A 79 -32.90 -9.71 -16.51
N GLY A 80 -32.82 -8.41 -16.20
CA GLY A 80 -32.91 -7.32 -17.16
C GLY A 80 -31.62 -7.16 -17.95
N PRO A 81 -31.65 -6.40 -19.07
CA PRO A 81 -30.44 -6.07 -19.80
C PRO A 81 -29.43 -5.39 -18.86
N PRO A 82 -28.11 -5.63 -19.02
CA PRO A 82 -27.11 -5.01 -18.18
C PRO A 82 -27.31 -3.49 -18.16
N LEU A 83 -27.34 -2.90 -16.96
CA LEU A 83 -27.32 -1.46 -16.77
C LEU A 83 -26.23 -0.85 -17.65
N SER A 84 -26.52 0.32 -18.23
CA SER A 84 -25.69 1.05 -19.20
C SER A 84 -24.19 0.76 -19.01
N VAL A 85 -23.59 0.11 -20.01
CA VAL A 85 -22.19 -0.32 -19.98
C VAL A 85 -21.32 0.91 -19.76
N LYS A 86 -20.88 1.11 -18.52
CA LYS A 86 -19.99 2.20 -18.16
C LYS A 86 -18.61 1.86 -18.69
N THR A 87 -18.04 2.76 -19.50
CA THR A 87 -16.69 2.63 -20.00
C THR A 87 -15.75 3.34 -19.05
N ILE A 88 -14.69 2.67 -18.61
CA ILE A 88 -13.68 3.22 -17.71
C ILE A 88 -12.42 3.50 -18.52
N ARG A 89 -12.03 4.77 -18.53
CA ARG A 89 -10.88 5.29 -19.27
C ARG A 89 -9.89 6.00 -18.38
N ASP A 90 -8.68 6.21 -18.90
CA ASP A 90 -7.64 7.03 -18.29
C ASP A 90 -7.35 6.67 -16.82
N VAL A 91 -7.37 5.38 -16.47
CA VAL A 91 -7.12 4.93 -15.10
C VAL A 91 -5.66 5.19 -14.74
N LYS A 92 -5.44 5.92 -13.66
CA LYS A 92 -4.11 6.23 -13.12
C LYS A 92 -4.06 5.89 -11.64
N ILE A 93 -2.91 5.34 -11.22
CA ILE A 93 -2.62 5.03 -9.83
C ILE A 93 -1.41 5.88 -9.43
N GLU A 94 -1.54 6.60 -8.34
CA GLU A 94 -0.46 7.36 -7.71
C GLU A 94 -0.27 6.83 -6.29
N ALA A 95 0.98 6.68 -5.87
CA ALA A 95 1.32 6.23 -4.53
C ALA A 95 2.29 7.21 -3.86
N GLU A 96 2.04 7.46 -2.58
CA GLU A 96 2.82 8.35 -1.73
C GLU A 96 3.07 7.62 -0.40
N MET A 97 4.32 7.55 0.04
CA MET A 97 4.65 7.08 1.39
C MET A 97 4.78 8.29 2.30
N LYS A 98 3.98 8.34 3.37
CA LYS A 98 4.17 9.31 4.46
C LYS A 98 5.01 8.67 5.56
N THR A 99 6.25 9.13 5.71
CA THR A 99 7.10 8.77 6.86
C THR A 99 6.97 9.84 7.96
N PRO A 100 7.49 9.61 9.17
CA PRO A 100 7.52 10.63 10.23
C PRO A 100 8.26 11.90 9.83
N SER A 101 9.30 11.80 9.00
CA SER A 101 10.04 12.97 8.53
C SER A 101 9.32 13.76 7.43
N SER A 102 8.80 13.07 6.39
CA SER A 102 8.17 13.73 5.25
C SER A 102 7.40 12.77 4.33
N PRO A 103 6.43 13.29 3.55
CA PRO A 103 5.82 12.55 2.45
C PRO A 103 6.77 12.43 1.25
N THR A 104 6.80 11.24 0.63
CA THR A 104 7.59 10.93 -0.57
C THR A 104 6.71 10.24 -1.62
N LEU A 105 6.70 10.75 -2.86
CA LEU A 105 6.03 10.07 -3.98
C LEU A 105 6.82 8.81 -4.37
N ILE A 106 6.11 7.71 -4.63
CA ILE A 106 6.70 6.42 -4.94
C ILE A 106 6.62 6.17 -6.45
N PRO A 107 7.75 5.96 -7.14
CA PRO A 107 7.75 5.47 -8.51
C PRO A 107 7.11 4.08 -8.57
N LEU A 108 6.07 3.93 -9.41
CA LEU A 108 5.36 2.67 -9.57
C LEU A 108 5.97 1.82 -10.68
N LEU A 109 5.94 0.50 -10.50
CA LEU A 109 6.43 -0.49 -11.47
C LEU A 109 5.25 -1.32 -12.03
N PRO A 110 5.18 -1.57 -13.36
CA PRO A 110 5.93 -0.88 -14.40
C PRO A 110 5.63 0.63 -14.39
N PRO A 111 6.53 1.48 -14.90
CA PRO A 111 6.27 2.92 -14.99
C PRO A 111 4.94 3.19 -15.72
N GLY A 112 4.23 4.23 -15.28
CA GLY A 112 3.01 4.67 -15.94
C GLY A 112 3.34 5.42 -17.22
N ASN A 113 2.47 5.31 -18.23
CA ASN A 113 2.42 6.28 -19.31
C ASN A 113 1.53 7.44 -18.86
N ASP A 114 1.89 8.67 -19.23
CA ASP A 114 1.15 9.87 -18.82
C ASP A 114 -0.30 9.89 -19.33
N GLU A 115 -0.62 9.09 -20.36
CA GLU A 115 -1.94 8.99 -20.99
C GLU A 115 -2.94 8.13 -20.21
N GLY A 116 -2.57 7.50 -19.08
CA GLY A 116 -3.49 6.63 -18.33
C GLY A 116 -3.78 5.31 -19.05
N THR A 117 -4.65 4.47 -18.49
CA THR A 117 -4.97 3.15 -19.08
C THR A 117 -6.47 2.90 -19.09
N ASP A 118 -7.00 2.52 -20.26
CA ASP A 118 -8.39 2.13 -20.42
C ASP A 118 -8.61 0.70 -19.93
N LEU A 119 -9.70 0.48 -19.19
CA LEU A 119 -10.06 -0.82 -18.64
C LEU A 119 -11.37 -1.33 -19.22
N SER A 120 -11.31 -2.48 -19.90
CA SER A 120 -12.50 -3.25 -20.24
C SER A 120 -13.26 -3.68 -18.96
N PRO A 121 -14.57 -3.99 -19.05
CA PRO A 121 -15.30 -4.59 -17.93
C PRO A 121 -14.59 -5.83 -17.38
N GLY A 122 -14.32 -5.87 -16.08
CA GLY A 122 -13.54 -6.94 -15.43
C GLY A 122 -12.02 -6.81 -15.60
N GLY A 123 -11.54 -5.83 -16.37
CA GLY A 123 -10.13 -5.51 -16.54
C GLY A 123 -9.50 -4.96 -15.27
N THR A 124 -8.17 -5.07 -15.19
CA THR A 124 -7.40 -4.64 -14.01
C THR A 124 -6.11 -3.92 -14.44
N LEU A 125 -5.85 -2.77 -13.83
CA LEU A 125 -4.54 -2.11 -13.88
C LEU A 125 -3.74 -2.49 -12.63
N GLN A 126 -2.59 -3.12 -12.84
CA GLN A 126 -1.69 -3.55 -11.78
C GLN A 126 -0.43 -2.67 -11.73
N LYS A 127 -0.06 -2.22 -10.53
CA LYS A 127 1.19 -1.51 -10.24
C LYS A 127 1.85 -2.07 -8.99
N ILE A 128 3.16 -1.92 -8.88
CA ILE A 128 3.98 -2.39 -7.78
C ILE A 128 4.61 -1.17 -7.12
N VAL A 129 4.46 -1.10 -5.80
CA VAL A 129 5.16 -0.16 -4.91
C VAL A 129 6.39 -0.85 -4.37
N SER A 130 7.53 -0.17 -4.40
CA SER A 130 8.76 -0.60 -3.74
C SER A 130 9.36 0.61 -3.02
N PHE A 131 9.49 0.54 -1.70
CA PHE A 131 9.93 1.66 -0.87
C PHE A 131 10.84 1.19 0.26
N ASP A 132 12.03 1.76 0.38
CA ASP A 132 12.97 1.40 1.46
C ASP A 132 12.59 2.08 2.77
N LEU A 133 12.37 1.27 3.80
CA LEU A 133 12.03 1.74 5.14
C LEU A 133 13.31 2.16 5.87
N ARG A 134 13.50 3.47 6.03
CA ARG A 134 14.71 4.05 6.65
C ARG A 134 14.48 4.62 8.05
N GLU A 135 13.22 4.80 8.42
CA GLU A 135 12.82 5.48 9.65
C GLU A 135 11.93 4.59 10.49
N GLU A 136 12.09 4.66 11.81
CA GLU A 136 11.17 4.02 12.75
C GLU A 136 9.93 4.89 12.95
N GLY A 137 8.81 4.27 13.30
CA GLY A 137 7.57 4.96 13.64
C GLY A 137 6.45 4.79 12.62
N ALA A 138 5.45 5.66 12.71
CA ALA A 138 4.22 5.54 11.92
C ALA A 138 4.46 5.89 10.45
N HIS A 139 4.14 4.95 9.57
CA HIS A 139 4.17 5.11 8.12
C HIS A 139 2.75 4.99 7.56
N THR A 140 2.43 5.76 6.53
CA THR A 140 1.14 5.64 5.83
C THR A 140 1.37 5.59 4.33
N LEU A 141 1.07 4.44 3.72
CA LEU A 141 0.94 4.35 2.27
C LEU A 141 -0.38 5.00 1.88
N VAL A 142 -0.29 6.02 1.03
CA VAL A 142 -1.43 6.64 0.40
C VAL A 142 -1.48 6.15 -1.03
N VAL A 143 -2.65 5.66 -1.45
CA VAL A 143 -2.91 5.34 -2.85
C VAL A 143 -4.07 6.16 -3.36
N GLN A 144 -3.84 6.90 -4.43
CA GLN A 144 -4.84 7.66 -5.15
C GLN A 144 -5.11 7.00 -6.49
N VAL A 145 -6.39 6.79 -6.80
CA VAL A 145 -6.84 6.27 -8.09
C VAL A 145 -7.71 7.33 -8.73
N SER A 146 -7.37 7.72 -9.95
CA SER A 146 -8.17 8.61 -10.79
C SER A 146 -8.55 7.88 -12.08
N TYR A 147 -9.75 8.15 -12.59
CA TYR A 147 -10.27 7.55 -13.81
C TYR A 147 -11.38 8.41 -14.42
N TYR A 148 -11.67 8.20 -15.69
CA TYR A 148 -12.79 8.78 -16.39
C TYR A 148 -13.90 7.73 -16.59
N GLU A 149 -15.10 8.04 -16.14
CA GLU A 149 -16.27 7.17 -16.26
C GLU A 149 -17.18 7.73 -17.36
N ALA A 150 -17.36 6.98 -18.44
CA ALA A 150 -18.22 7.36 -19.56
C ALA A 150 -19.44 6.45 -19.65
N THR A 151 -20.62 7.05 -19.72
CA THR A 151 -21.89 6.43 -20.10
C THR A 151 -22.26 6.86 -21.52
N SER A 152 -23.27 6.24 -22.13
CA SER A 152 -23.74 6.59 -23.48
C SER A 152 -24.08 8.07 -23.68
N THR A 153 -24.40 8.78 -22.61
CA THR A 153 -24.94 10.16 -22.63
C THR A 153 -24.10 11.16 -21.85
N SER A 154 -23.14 10.73 -21.04
CA SER A 154 -22.30 11.64 -20.25
C SER A 154 -21.00 10.97 -19.82
N GLY A 155 -19.95 11.75 -19.59
CA GLY A 155 -18.72 11.26 -18.97
C GLY A 155 -18.22 12.18 -17.86
N ARG A 156 -17.57 11.59 -16.86
CA ARG A 156 -17.17 12.28 -15.63
C ARG A 156 -15.84 11.75 -15.12
N ALA A 157 -14.92 12.66 -14.82
CA ALA A 157 -13.70 12.33 -14.08
C ALA A 157 -14.02 12.05 -12.59
N ARG A 158 -13.47 10.95 -12.06
CA ARG A 158 -13.63 10.53 -10.67
C ARG A 158 -12.29 10.16 -10.06
N MET A 159 -12.18 10.36 -8.76
CA MET A 159 -11.01 9.96 -8.00
C MET A 159 -11.38 9.52 -6.59
N PHE A 160 -10.57 8.63 -6.02
CA PHE A 160 -10.63 8.28 -4.61
C PHE A 160 -9.23 8.02 -4.06
N ARG A 161 -9.10 8.15 -2.73
CA ARG A 161 -7.85 7.98 -1.98
C ARG A 161 -8.05 6.96 -0.88
N LYS A 162 -7.18 5.95 -0.80
CA LYS A 162 -7.11 4.98 0.30
C LYS A 162 -5.81 5.16 1.08
N LEU A 163 -5.90 5.00 2.39
CA LEU A 163 -4.78 5.15 3.31
C LEU A 163 -4.54 3.83 4.04
N TYR A 164 -3.26 3.49 4.15
CA TYR A 164 -2.75 2.20 4.55
C TYR A 164 -1.67 2.42 5.60
N GLN A 165 -2.07 2.45 6.87
CA GLN A 165 -1.19 2.79 7.97
C GLN A 165 -0.50 1.55 8.55
N PHE A 166 0.78 1.68 8.87
CA PHE A 166 1.57 0.65 9.54
C PHE A 166 2.68 1.30 10.38
N VAL A 167 3.32 0.51 11.24
CA VAL A 167 4.44 0.97 12.08
C VAL A 167 5.71 0.25 11.66
N CYS A 168 6.77 1.02 11.43
CA CYS A 168 8.10 0.53 11.17
C CYS A 168 8.90 0.44 12.49
N LYS A 169 9.47 -0.73 12.78
CA LYS A 169 10.25 -1.02 13.99
C LYS A 169 11.73 -1.21 13.66
N GLY A 170 12.62 -0.95 14.61
CA GLY A 170 14.02 -1.36 14.51
C GLY A 170 14.17 -2.88 14.51
N LEU A 171 15.03 -3.40 13.64
CA LEU A 171 15.41 -4.83 13.61
C LEU A 171 16.63 -5.16 14.47
N LEU A 172 17.48 -4.17 14.71
CA LEU A 172 18.76 -4.38 15.39
C LEU A 172 18.89 -3.37 16.51
N VAL A 173 19.17 -3.88 17.71
CA VAL A 173 19.54 -3.07 18.85
C VAL A 173 21.04 -3.24 19.06
N VAL A 174 21.78 -2.13 19.05
CA VAL A 174 23.22 -2.13 19.32
C VAL A 174 23.46 -1.52 20.70
N ARG A 175 23.99 -2.31 21.62
CA ARG A 175 24.43 -1.86 22.94
C ARG A 175 25.94 -1.79 22.97
N THR A 176 26.48 -0.60 23.17
CA THR A 176 27.93 -0.40 23.25
C THR A 176 28.37 -0.09 24.67
N LYS A 177 29.52 -0.63 25.09
CA LYS A 177 30.15 -0.35 26.37
C LYS A 177 31.62 0.01 26.14
N THR A 178 32.05 1.14 26.69
CA THR A 178 33.45 1.57 26.65
C THR A 178 34.10 1.38 28.02
N SER A 179 35.36 0.93 28.04
CA SER A 179 36.16 0.82 29.26
C SER A 179 37.64 1.05 28.99
N ALA A 180 38.40 1.47 30.01
CA ALA A 180 39.84 1.64 29.90
C ALA A 180 40.54 0.30 30.16
N LEU A 181 41.48 -0.08 29.30
CA LEU A 181 42.25 -1.33 29.41
C LEU A 181 43.59 -1.15 30.16
N GLY A 182 43.77 0.00 30.81
CA GLY A 182 45.01 0.39 31.48
C GLY A 182 46.08 0.98 30.54
N LEU A 183 47.26 1.26 31.09
CA LEU A 183 48.40 1.79 30.34
C LEU A 183 49.06 0.69 29.50
N GLY A 184 49.44 1.02 28.27
CA GLY A 184 50.28 0.18 27.41
C GLY A 184 51.74 0.20 27.87
N LYS A 185 52.56 -0.71 27.31
CA LYS A 185 53.99 -0.83 27.65
C LYS A 185 54.83 0.45 27.45
N GLN A 186 54.31 1.43 26.71
CA GLN A 186 54.91 2.75 26.51
C GLN A 186 54.13 3.92 27.16
N GLY A 187 53.32 3.65 28.19
CA GLY A 187 52.52 4.68 28.86
C GLY A 187 51.34 5.21 28.05
N ASN A 188 51.03 4.60 26.89
CA ASN A 188 49.90 5.01 26.07
C ASN A 188 48.59 4.45 26.61
N ARG A 189 47.52 5.25 26.65
CA ARG A 189 46.24 4.86 27.25
C ARG A 189 45.46 3.97 26.30
N ARG A 190 45.07 2.77 26.75
CA ARG A 190 44.30 1.82 25.92
C ARG A 190 42.83 1.80 26.34
N TRP A 191 41.96 1.67 25.36
CA TRP A 191 40.51 1.63 25.52
C TRP A 191 39.97 0.37 24.85
N VAL A 192 38.89 -0.17 25.41
CA VAL A 192 38.09 -1.24 24.81
C VAL A 192 36.69 -0.70 24.59
N LEU A 193 36.16 -1.01 23.41
CA LEU A 193 34.77 -0.81 23.03
C LEU A 193 34.19 -2.20 22.76
N GLU A 194 33.23 -2.61 23.57
CA GLU A 194 32.43 -3.81 23.36
C GLU A 194 31.09 -3.41 22.74
N ALA A 195 30.67 -4.09 21.68
CA ALA A 195 29.38 -3.86 21.03
C ALA A 195 28.60 -5.17 20.98
N GLN A 196 27.43 -5.19 21.61
CA GLN A 196 26.47 -6.28 21.56
C GLN A 196 25.38 -5.92 20.55
N VAL A 197 25.18 -6.77 19.56
CA VAL A 197 24.13 -6.60 18.54
C VAL A 197 23.07 -7.66 18.76
N GLU A 198 21.81 -7.24 18.92
CA GLU A 198 20.67 -8.10 19.14
C GLU A 198 19.65 -7.92 18.01
N ASN A 199 19.12 -9.03 17.47
CA ASN A 199 18.03 -9.00 16.52
C ASN A 199 16.69 -8.87 17.27
N SER A 200 16.03 -7.73 17.14
CA SER A 200 14.71 -7.44 17.72
C SER A 200 13.54 -7.80 16.78
N GLY A 201 13.83 -8.46 15.66
CA GLY A 201 12.88 -8.78 14.59
C GLY A 201 11.80 -9.81 14.92
N GLY A 202 11.77 -10.41 16.10
CA GLY A 202 10.71 -11.34 16.50
C GLY A 202 10.59 -11.43 18.01
N GLY A 203 9.47 -11.00 18.57
CA GLY A 203 9.25 -11.04 20.02
C GLY A 203 7.99 -10.31 20.47
N GLY A 204 6.87 -10.50 19.76
CA GLY A 204 5.62 -9.82 20.05
C GLY A 204 4.39 -10.71 19.90
N GLU A 205 4.52 -12.00 20.20
CA GLU A 205 3.39 -12.86 20.54
C GLU A 205 3.74 -13.55 21.87
N THR A 206 3.89 -12.77 22.93
CA THR A 206 3.58 -13.30 24.26
C THR A 206 2.06 -13.26 24.36
N GLY A 207 1.44 -14.43 24.15
CA GLY A 207 0.05 -14.64 24.49
C GLY A 207 -0.17 -14.36 25.96
N ASP A 208 -1.20 -13.56 26.24
CA ASP A 208 -1.92 -13.52 27.50
C ASP A 208 -3.40 -13.72 27.17
#